data_AF-A0AAV4BSF5-F1
#
_entry.id   AF-A0AAV4BSF5-F1
#
_cell.length_a   1.000
_cell.length_b   1.000
_cell.length_c   1.000
_cell.angle_alpha   90.00
_cell.angle_beta   90.00
_cell.angle_gamma   90.00
#
_symmetry.space_group_name_H-M   'P 1'
#
loop_
_entity.id
_entity.type
_entity.pdbx_description
1 polymer ?
#
loop_
_entity_poly.entity_id
_entity_poly.type
_entity_poly.pdbx_seq_one_letter_code
_entity_poly.pdbx_strand_id
1 'polypeptide(L)'
;MATSSGSYMQYKSLLLSYCKKIASEIQAQKEQAQDNNQKEIILTIYHDKCSNLIDEVTSFDGEALSFVVLSNVLQKIAQLVLDFTYVEECCLVDHDFLLQGAYERVSYIIEALSSVESLAVEAAPDNHPHDVLGPTLAECLHWRKGALFYMYCHTVNARCLRDQLPPHFKQCLENGSKHLVDMLSTRSSPLWLKDAAVLQQEKTSAGASGDEGDMLLSQGIYSDTHLLALMYLGEMCYWYAQLVQPVSQDSPAKTCQSDIGVPVDGGKDVCDTHLTDTNLGKQSMGEPALAEARSDVAMAGAGGAVIESHSVTHPDPGCDGRASLQSGLSMDMLKIGQLCLENYVQAVKGPMSAGGWSTDRAEEILQFFENLTL
;
A
#
# COMPACT_ATOMS: atom_id res chain seq x y z
N MET A 1 3.08 -18.13 41.07
CA MET A 1 1.93 -17.32 40.61
C MET A 1 2.18 -15.85 40.95
N ALA A 2 3.15 -15.21 40.29
CA ALA A 2 3.48 -13.79 40.53
C ALA A 2 4.11 -13.13 39.29
N THR A 3 3.66 -13.51 38.08
CA THR A 3 4.25 -13.06 36.81
C THR A 3 3.30 -12.30 35.89
N SER A 4 2.00 -12.17 36.19
CA SER A 4 1.04 -11.56 35.25
C SER A 4 0.87 -10.04 35.40
N SER A 5 1.00 -9.45 36.59
CA SER A 5 0.71 -8.01 36.78
C SER A 5 1.76 -7.07 36.17
N GLY A 6 3.03 -7.50 36.13
CA GLY A 6 4.12 -6.71 35.52
C GLY A 6 4.06 -6.66 34.00
N SER A 7 3.59 -7.73 33.36
CA SER A 7 3.44 -7.82 31.90
C SER A 7 2.25 -6.99 31.40
N TYR A 8 1.15 -6.94 32.17
CA TYR A 8 -0.03 -6.15 31.82
C TYR A 8 0.23 -4.63 31.73
N MET A 9 0.83 -4.04 32.77
CA MET A 9 1.08 -2.59 32.80
C MET A 9 2.03 -2.17 31.67
N GLN A 10 2.92 -3.08 31.26
CA GLN A 10 3.83 -2.87 30.14
C GLN A 10 3.08 -2.80 28.79
N TYR A 11 2.18 -3.73 28.50
CA TYR A 11 1.40 -3.71 27.25
C TYR A 11 0.45 -2.52 27.16
N LYS A 12 -0.23 -2.19 28.26
CA LYS A 12 -1.08 -0.99 28.30
C LYS A 12 -0.27 0.28 28.01
N SER A 13 0.90 0.42 28.63
CA SER A 13 1.80 1.55 28.39
C SER A 13 2.27 1.61 26.93
N LEU A 14 2.61 0.46 26.34
CA LEU A 14 3.01 0.34 24.93
C LEU A 14 1.89 0.82 23.99
N LEU A 15 0.67 0.29 24.15
CA LEU A 15 -0.49 0.66 23.34
C LEU A 15 -0.83 2.15 23.46
N LEU A 16 -0.82 2.70 24.68
CA LEU A 16 -1.07 4.13 24.91
C LEU A 16 0.00 5.01 24.28
N SER A 17 1.27 4.63 24.39
CA SER A 17 2.38 5.35 23.75
C SER A 17 2.19 5.40 22.24
N TYR A 18 1.86 4.25 21.64
CA TYR A 18 1.63 4.16 20.20
C TYR A 18 0.42 4.97 19.73
N CYS A 19 -0.72 4.91 20.45
CA CYS A 19 -1.89 5.71 20.11
C CYS A 19 -1.61 7.22 20.20
N LYS A 20 -0.86 7.67 21.21
CA LYS A 20 -0.45 9.08 21.33
C LYS A 20 0.47 9.53 20.19
N LYS A 21 1.35 8.65 19.72
CA LYS A 21 2.16 8.90 18.52
C LYS A 21 1.27 9.10 17.29
N ILE A 22 0.30 8.22 17.06
CA ILE A 22 -0.66 8.36 15.95
C ILE A 22 -1.47 9.65 16.07
N ALA A 23 -1.97 9.99 17.26
CA ALA A 23 -2.70 11.24 17.47
C ALA A 23 -1.87 12.46 17.10
N SER A 24 -0.59 12.47 17.48
CA SER A 24 0.35 13.55 17.13
C SER A 24 0.59 13.62 15.61
N GLU A 25 0.65 12.48 14.95
CA GLU A 25 0.84 12.38 13.50
C GLU A 25 -0.38 12.89 12.73
N ILE A 26 -1.59 12.48 13.12
CA ILE A 26 -2.85 12.98 12.55
C ILE A 26 -2.96 14.49 12.74
N GLN A 27 -2.58 14.99 13.93
CA GLN A 27 -2.58 16.41 14.23
C GLN A 27 -1.59 17.18 13.33
N ALA A 28 -0.38 16.64 13.11
CA ALA A 28 0.59 17.24 12.20
C ALA A 28 0.08 17.30 10.75
N GLN A 29 -0.57 16.24 10.26
CA GLN A 29 -1.20 16.25 8.94
C GLN A 29 -2.33 17.27 8.85
N LYS A 30 -3.10 17.44 9.92
CA LYS A 30 -4.19 18.41 9.99
C LYS A 30 -3.67 19.85 9.90
N GLU A 31 -2.57 20.15 10.59
CA GLU A 31 -1.90 21.45 10.51
C GLU A 31 -1.35 21.75 9.11
N GLN A 32 -0.93 20.72 8.37
CA GLN A 32 -0.50 20.85 6.98
C GLN A 32 -1.69 20.96 6.00
N ALA A 33 -2.91 20.65 6.43
CA ALA A 33 -4.12 20.66 5.61
C ALA A 33 -4.87 22.00 5.61
N GLN A 34 -4.26 23.09 6.11
CA GLN A 34 -4.90 24.39 6.35
C GLN A 34 -5.61 25.01 5.13
N ASP A 35 -5.25 24.61 3.90
CA ASP A 35 -5.89 25.09 2.66
C ASP A 35 -6.87 24.05 2.03
N ASN A 36 -7.13 22.92 2.70
CA ASN A 36 -8.00 21.86 2.22
C ASN A 36 -9.05 21.46 3.29
N ASN A 37 -10.20 22.15 3.26
CA ASN A 37 -11.30 21.93 4.20
C ASN A 37 -11.77 20.47 4.27
N GLN A 38 -11.81 19.74 3.15
CA GLN A 38 -12.27 18.35 3.15
C GLN A 38 -11.26 17.44 3.86
N LYS A 39 -9.97 17.62 3.58
CA LYS A 39 -8.88 16.90 4.26
C LYS A 39 -8.88 17.18 5.76
N GLU A 40 -9.07 18.43 6.17
CA GLU A 40 -9.14 18.81 7.58
C GLU A 40 -10.32 18.14 8.32
N ILE A 41 -11.50 18.08 7.70
CA ILE A 41 -12.68 17.41 8.27
C ILE A 41 -12.39 15.92 8.49
N ILE A 42 -11.83 15.24 7.47
CA ILE A 42 -11.51 13.82 7.54
C ILE A 42 -10.47 13.54 8.65
N LEU A 43 -9.41 14.34 8.72
CA LEU A 43 -8.38 14.18 9.75
C LEU A 43 -8.91 14.47 11.16
N THR A 44 -9.88 15.37 11.30
CA THR A 44 -10.57 15.61 12.58
C THR A 44 -11.34 14.36 13.03
N ILE A 45 -12.04 13.69 12.12
CA ILE A 45 -12.73 12.43 12.41
C ILE A 45 -11.73 11.37 12.91
N TYR A 46 -10.58 11.24 12.25
CA TYR A 46 -9.57 10.25 12.66
C TYR A 46 -8.87 10.61 13.98
N HIS A 47 -8.67 11.91 14.24
CA HIS A 47 -8.18 12.37 15.54
C HIS A 47 -9.16 11.99 16.67
N ASP A 48 -10.46 12.18 16.46
CA ASP A 48 -11.50 11.82 17.44
C ASP A 48 -11.57 10.29 17.63
N LYS A 49 -11.48 9.50 16.54
CA LYS A 49 -11.36 8.03 16.64
C LYS A 49 -10.14 7.62 17.47
N CYS A 50 -8.99 8.28 17.26
CA CYS A 50 -7.77 8.01 18.03
C CYS A 50 -7.93 8.37 19.51
N SER A 51 -8.56 9.50 19.81
CA SER A 51 -8.84 9.94 21.18
C SER A 51 -9.74 8.95 21.92
N ASN A 52 -10.82 8.49 21.29
CA ASN A 52 -11.70 7.46 21.85
C ASN A 52 -10.95 6.14 22.11
N LEU A 53 -10.02 5.76 21.23
CA LEU A 53 -9.21 4.56 21.41
C LEU A 53 -8.21 4.70 22.57
N ILE A 54 -7.65 5.90 22.77
CA ILE A 54 -6.81 6.21 23.94
C ILE A 54 -7.62 6.07 25.23
N ASP A 55 -8.85 6.57 25.25
CA ASP A 55 -9.75 6.46 26.41
C ASP A 55 -10.12 4.99 26.69
N GLU A 56 -10.43 4.21 25.64
CA GLU A 56 -10.69 2.77 25.74
C GLU A 56 -9.50 2.03 26.35
N VAL A 57 -8.29 2.23 25.82
CA VAL A 57 -7.08 1.59 26.35
C VAL A 57 -6.77 2.05 27.79
N THR A 58 -7.03 3.32 28.09
CA THR A 58 -6.86 3.88 29.44
C THR A 58 -7.81 3.24 30.44
N SER A 59 -9.02 2.89 30.02
CA SER A 59 -10.05 2.29 30.88
C SER A 59 -9.77 0.84 31.30
N PHE A 60 -8.88 0.12 30.60
CA PHE A 60 -8.58 -1.27 30.94
C PHE A 60 -7.98 -1.41 32.35
N ASP A 61 -8.46 -2.40 33.11
CA ASP A 61 -7.83 -2.89 34.33
C ASP A 61 -7.04 -4.18 34.07
N GLY A 62 -6.20 -4.59 35.03
CA GLY A 62 -5.26 -5.71 34.85
C GLY A 62 -5.89 -7.08 34.61
N GLU A 63 -7.18 -7.24 34.91
CA GLU A 63 -7.93 -8.47 34.67
C GLU A 63 -8.68 -8.44 33.31
N ALA A 64 -8.92 -7.26 32.73
CA ALA A 64 -9.70 -7.09 31.50
C ALA A 64 -8.94 -7.37 30.19
N LEU A 65 -7.60 -7.27 30.16
CA LEU A 65 -6.83 -7.40 28.91
C LEU A 65 -6.51 -8.86 28.58
N SER A 66 -7.55 -9.61 28.24
CA SER A 66 -7.41 -10.92 27.60
C SER A 66 -6.81 -10.79 26.20
N PHE A 67 -6.28 -11.89 25.64
CA PHE A 67 -5.79 -11.93 24.25
C PHE A 67 -6.84 -11.44 23.24
N VAL A 68 -8.12 -11.78 23.44
CA VAL A 68 -9.22 -11.34 22.58
C VAL A 68 -9.38 -9.82 22.62
N VAL A 69 -9.29 -9.22 23.81
CA VAL A 69 -9.38 -7.76 23.97
C VAL A 69 -8.16 -7.08 23.35
N LEU A 70 -6.96 -7.62 23.59
CA LEU A 70 -5.72 -7.12 22.99
C LEU A 70 -5.77 -7.15 21.46
N SER A 71 -6.16 -8.29 20.88
CA SER A 71 -6.33 -8.46 19.44
C SER A 71 -7.33 -7.45 18.89
N ASN A 72 -8.50 -7.28 19.52
CA ASN A 72 -9.49 -6.29 19.09
C ASN A 72 -8.94 -4.85 19.10
N VAL A 73 -8.16 -4.49 20.11
CA VAL A 73 -7.54 -3.15 20.19
C VAL A 73 -6.49 -2.98 19.10
N LEU A 74 -5.63 -3.97 18.87
CA LEU A 74 -4.62 -3.93 17.80
C LEU A 74 -5.26 -3.86 16.42
N GLN A 75 -6.39 -4.54 16.19
CA GLN A 75 -7.18 -4.42 14.96
C GLN A 75 -7.77 -3.02 14.78
N LYS A 76 -8.31 -2.39 15.83
CA LYS A 76 -8.76 -0.99 15.80
C LYS A 76 -7.63 -0.02 15.49
N ILE A 77 -6.45 -0.24 16.09
CA ILE A 77 -5.24 0.54 15.80
C ILE A 77 -4.85 0.37 14.32
N ALA A 78 -4.79 -0.87 13.82
CA ALA A 78 -4.46 -1.16 12.43
C ALA A 78 -5.42 -0.46 11.46
N GLN A 79 -6.74 -0.53 11.73
CA GLN A 79 -7.76 0.15 10.94
C GLN A 79 -7.58 1.67 10.97
N LEU A 80 -7.29 2.27 12.13
CA LEU A 80 -7.02 3.70 12.23
C LEU A 80 -5.80 4.10 11.40
N VAL A 81 -4.71 3.34 11.48
CA VAL A 81 -3.49 3.60 10.70
C VAL A 81 -3.78 3.51 9.21
N LEU A 82 -4.52 2.49 8.78
CA LEU A 82 -4.99 2.38 7.40
C LEU A 82 -5.81 3.63 7.03
N ASP A 83 -6.85 3.95 7.79
CA ASP A 83 -7.77 5.06 7.51
C ASP A 83 -7.03 6.40 7.35
N PHE A 84 -6.17 6.80 8.29
CA PHE A 84 -5.55 8.13 8.23
C PHE A 84 -4.46 8.21 7.15
N THR A 85 -3.67 7.14 6.96
CA THR A 85 -2.63 7.15 5.92
C THR A 85 -3.22 7.18 4.52
N TYR A 86 -4.45 6.68 4.33
CA TYR A 86 -5.17 6.75 3.06
C TYR A 86 -5.37 8.20 2.58
N VAL A 87 -5.45 9.16 3.50
CA VAL A 87 -5.53 10.59 3.15
C VAL A 87 -4.29 11.06 2.39
N GLU A 88 -3.10 10.65 2.83
CA GLU A 88 -1.84 10.95 2.12
C GLU A 88 -1.70 10.14 0.83
N GLU A 89 -2.21 8.90 0.79
CA GLU A 89 -2.27 8.14 -0.45
C GLU A 89 -3.13 8.83 -1.51
N CYS A 90 -4.32 9.33 -1.15
CA CYS A 90 -5.14 10.13 -2.05
C CYS A 90 -4.38 11.36 -2.54
N CYS A 91 -3.65 12.05 -1.67
CA CYS A 91 -2.83 13.19 -2.09
C CYS A 91 -1.76 12.79 -3.12
N LEU A 92 -1.14 11.60 -2.98
CA LEU A 92 -0.20 11.09 -3.97
C LEU A 92 -0.89 10.78 -5.30
N VAL A 93 -2.04 10.13 -5.26
CA VAL A 93 -2.83 9.76 -6.44
C VAL A 93 -3.34 10.98 -7.20
N ASP A 94 -3.89 11.97 -6.50
CA ASP A 94 -4.42 13.22 -7.09
C ASP A 94 -3.36 14.02 -7.86
N HIS A 95 -2.08 13.76 -7.55
CA HIS A 95 -0.94 14.39 -8.20
C HIS A 95 -0.12 13.39 -9.04
N ASP A 96 -0.71 12.24 -9.43
CA ASP A 96 -0.09 11.20 -10.23
C ASP A 96 1.30 10.74 -9.73
N PHE A 97 1.53 10.76 -8.41
CA PHE A 97 2.82 10.48 -7.76
C PHE A 97 3.98 11.39 -8.23
N LEU A 98 3.67 12.61 -8.69
CA LEU A 98 4.65 13.58 -9.23
C LEU A 98 5.09 14.64 -8.25
N LEU A 99 4.55 14.59 -7.03
CA LEU A 99 4.92 15.52 -5.99
C LEU A 99 6.43 15.47 -5.76
N GLN A 100 7.03 16.65 -5.58
CA GLN A 100 8.37 16.71 -5.02
C GLN A 100 8.32 16.04 -3.64
N GLY A 101 9.19 15.07 -3.43
CA GLY A 101 9.17 14.27 -2.21
C GLY A 101 8.21 13.07 -2.25
N ALA A 102 7.74 12.64 -3.43
CA ALA A 102 6.79 11.52 -3.54
C ALA A 102 7.32 10.23 -2.90
N TYR A 103 8.62 9.95 -3.03
CA TYR A 103 9.23 8.79 -2.38
C TYR A 103 9.18 8.91 -0.86
N GLU A 104 9.53 10.07 -0.31
CA GLU A 104 9.54 10.35 1.12
C GLU A 104 8.13 10.17 1.71
N ARG A 105 7.09 10.61 1.00
CA ARG A 105 5.69 10.36 1.39
C ARG A 105 5.33 8.88 1.32
N VAL A 106 5.72 8.18 0.26
CA VAL A 106 5.50 6.72 0.12
C VAL A 106 6.18 5.97 1.26
N SER A 107 7.45 6.28 1.55
CA SER A 107 8.22 5.70 2.66
C SER A 107 7.55 5.96 4.00
N TYR A 108 7.12 7.20 4.26
CA TYR A 108 6.41 7.56 5.48
C TYR A 108 5.13 6.71 5.68
N ILE A 109 4.31 6.55 4.62
CA ILE A 109 3.10 5.73 4.70
C ILE A 109 3.46 4.27 4.98
N ILE A 110 4.44 3.72 4.28
CA ILE A 110 4.89 2.33 4.47
C ILE A 110 5.43 2.10 5.88
N GLU A 111 6.18 3.05 6.43
CA GLU A 111 6.68 3.00 7.81
C GLU A 111 5.54 3.02 8.83
N ALA A 112 4.53 3.89 8.61
CA ALA A 112 3.34 3.93 9.45
C ALA A 112 2.60 2.59 9.42
N LEU A 113 2.34 2.02 8.23
CA LEU A 113 1.70 0.72 8.07
C LEU A 113 2.51 -0.41 8.73
N SER A 114 3.84 -0.42 8.53
CA SER A 114 4.73 -1.44 9.10
C SER A 114 4.83 -1.37 10.62
N SER A 115 4.68 -0.18 11.19
CA SER A 115 4.73 0.01 12.64
C SER A 115 3.58 -0.68 13.39
N VAL A 116 2.46 -0.96 12.71
CA VAL A 116 1.35 -1.74 13.27
C VAL A 116 1.76 -3.20 13.47
N GLU A 117 2.49 -3.78 12.52
CA GLU A 117 3.00 -5.15 12.63
C GLU A 117 4.05 -5.23 13.74
N SER A 118 4.95 -4.24 13.82
CA SER A 118 5.92 -4.15 14.93
C SER A 118 5.22 -4.07 16.29
N LEU A 119 4.18 -3.24 16.40
CA LEU A 119 3.38 -3.15 17.62
C LEU A 119 2.72 -4.50 17.98
N ALA A 120 2.19 -5.24 16.99
CA ALA A 120 1.60 -6.54 17.23
C ALA A 120 2.62 -7.56 17.74
N VAL A 121 3.84 -7.58 17.18
CA VAL A 121 4.95 -8.42 17.66
C VAL A 121 5.32 -8.06 19.11
N GLU A 122 5.44 -6.77 19.43
CA GLU A 122 5.83 -6.32 20.76
C GLU A 122 4.74 -6.57 21.82
N ALA A 123 3.47 -6.39 21.44
CA ALA A 123 2.34 -6.55 22.34
C ALA A 123 1.91 -8.02 22.54
N ALA A 124 2.19 -8.89 21.57
CA ALA A 124 1.85 -10.32 21.61
C ALA A 124 3.01 -11.18 21.05
N PRO A 125 4.14 -11.27 21.77
CA PRO A 125 5.36 -11.90 21.26
C PRO A 125 5.23 -13.42 21.01
N ASP A 126 4.27 -14.07 21.65
CA ASP A 126 3.99 -15.51 21.49
C ASP A 126 3.08 -15.81 20.27
N ASN A 127 2.61 -14.77 19.57
CA ASN A 127 1.67 -14.89 18.46
C ASN A 127 2.25 -14.28 17.19
N HIS A 128 1.94 -14.89 16.05
CA HIS A 128 2.29 -14.29 14.77
C HIS A 128 1.41 -13.05 14.54
N PRO A 129 1.94 -11.92 14.01
CA PRO A 129 1.16 -10.70 13.77
C PRO A 129 -0.11 -10.93 12.95
N HIS A 130 -0.03 -11.84 11.99
CA HIS A 130 -1.17 -12.33 11.21
C HIS A 130 -2.34 -12.81 12.10
N ASP A 131 -2.05 -13.59 13.13
CA ASP A 131 -3.09 -14.19 13.99
C ASP A 131 -3.69 -13.17 14.96
N VAL A 132 -2.92 -12.13 15.29
CA VAL A 132 -3.34 -11.05 16.17
C VAL A 132 -4.20 -10.02 15.43
N LEU A 133 -3.78 -9.63 14.23
CA LEU A 133 -4.49 -8.66 13.38
C LEU A 133 -5.63 -9.29 12.58
N GLY A 134 -5.58 -10.61 12.37
CA GLY A 134 -6.49 -11.32 11.49
C GLY A 134 -6.11 -11.18 10.01
N PRO A 135 -6.56 -12.13 9.17
CA PRO A 135 -6.12 -12.24 7.78
C PRO A 135 -6.51 -11.03 6.92
N THR A 136 -7.70 -10.47 7.12
CA THR A 136 -8.18 -9.34 6.32
C THR A 136 -7.30 -8.10 6.53
N LEU A 137 -6.96 -7.75 7.77
CA LEU A 137 -6.14 -6.57 8.04
C LEU A 137 -4.69 -6.80 7.64
N ALA A 138 -4.14 -7.98 7.92
CA ALA A 138 -2.80 -8.34 7.46
C ALA A 138 -2.67 -8.25 5.92
N GLU A 139 -3.63 -8.80 5.18
CA GLU A 139 -3.67 -8.74 3.73
C GLU A 139 -3.76 -7.30 3.23
N CYS A 140 -4.62 -6.47 3.85
CA CYS A 140 -4.75 -5.05 3.51
C CYS A 140 -3.46 -4.26 3.75
N LEU A 141 -2.74 -4.52 4.85
CA LEU A 141 -1.45 -3.88 5.14
C LEU A 141 -0.41 -4.24 4.06
N HIS A 142 -0.29 -5.52 3.73
CA HIS A 142 0.64 -5.97 2.68
C HIS A 142 0.25 -5.44 1.29
N TRP A 143 -1.03 -5.49 0.94
CA TRP A 143 -1.56 -4.93 -0.30
C TRP A 143 -1.19 -3.46 -0.45
N ARG A 144 -1.50 -2.63 0.55
CA ARG A 144 -1.25 -1.18 0.47
C ARG A 144 0.22 -0.84 0.34
N LYS A 145 1.09 -1.51 1.10
CA LYS A 145 2.54 -1.34 0.96
C LYS A 145 3.02 -1.71 -0.45
N GLY A 146 2.58 -2.86 -0.98
CA GLY A 146 2.95 -3.32 -2.32
C GLY A 146 2.42 -2.42 -3.44
N ALA A 147 1.15 -2.02 -3.37
CA ALA A 147 0.51 -1.14 -4.33
C ALA A 147 1.15 0.25 -4.36
N LEU A 148 1.51 0.83 -3.21
CA LEU A 148 2.21 2.12 -3.17
C LEU A 148 3.58 2.07 -3.85
N PHE A 149 4.37 1.04 -3.57
CA PHE A 149 5.64 0.84 -4.27
C PHE A 149 5.42 0.65 -5.77
N TYR A 150 4.43 -0.12 -6.17
CA TYR A 150 4.08 -0.30 -7.58
C TYR A 150 3.74 1.04 -8.24
N MET A 151 2.84 1.84 -7.67
CA MET A 151 2.42 3.13 -8.24
C MET A 151 3.57 4.12 -8.37
N TYR A 152 4.43 4.19 -7.34
CA TYR A 152 5.65 4.98 -7.38
C TYR A 152 6.59 4.50 -8.50
N CYS A 153 6.90 3.20 -8.54
CA CYS A 153 7.79 2.62 -9.53
C CYS A 153 7.26 2.75 -10.95
N HIS A 154 5.95 2.56 -11.15
CA HIS A 154 5.27 2.75 -12.43
C HIS A 154 5.49 4.18 -12.94
N THR A 155 5.23 5.16 -12.09
CA THR A 155 5.38 6.59 -12.41
C THR A 155 6.81 6.94 -12.76
N VAL A 156 7.78 6.49 -11.95
CA VAL A 156 9.21 6.71 -12.20
C VAL A 156 9.65 6.05 -13.51
N ASN A 157 9.27 4.80 -13.75
CA ASN A 157 9.65 4.06 -14.95
C ASN A 157 9.02 4.60 -16.24
N ALA A 158 7.86 5.25 -16.14
CA ALA A 158 7.21 5.93 -17.25
C ALA A 158 7.88 7.25 -17.63
N ARG A 159 8.54 7.92 -16.67
CA ARG A 159 9.05 9.30 -16.84
C ARG A 159 10.56 9.40 -16.93
N CYS A 160 11.27 8.50 -16.29
CA CYS A 160 12.72 8.51 -16.24
C CYS A 160 13.30 7.56 -17.29
N LEU A 161 14.36 8.01 -17.94
CA LEU A 161 15.25 7.11 -18.68
C LEU A 161 16.03 6.23 -17.69
N ARG A 162 16.52 5.09 -18.17
CA ARG A 162 17.19 4.08 -17.34
C ARG A 162 18.39 4.62 -16.56
N ASP A 163 19.13 5.55 -17.14
CA ASP A 163 20.29 6.23 -16.55
C ASP A 163 19.91 7.33 -15.55
N GLN A 164 18.65 7.73 -15.49
CA GLN A 164 18.10 8.77 -14.62
C GLN A 164 17.23 8.20 -13.50
N LEU A 165 17.15 6.87 -13.38
CA LEU A 165 16.36 6.23 -12.33
C LEU A 165 16.93 6.57 -10.95
N PRO A 166 16.06 6.88 -9.96
CA PRO A 166 16.48 7.14 -8.60
C PRO A 166 17.27 5.95 -8.00
N PRO A 167 18.24 6.20 -7.11
CA PRO A 167 19.09 5.15 -6.55
C PRO A 167 18.31 4.09 -5.76
N HIS A 168 17.17 4.47 -5.16
CA HIS A 168 16.28 3.58 -4.42
C HIS A 168 15.28 2.82 -5.30
N PHE A 169 15.25 3.07 -6.62
CA PHE A 169 14.26 2.46 -7.52
C PHE A 169 14.30 0.92 -7.48
N LYS A 170 15.50 0.33 -7.57
CA LYS A 170 15.67 -1.13 -7.46
C LYS A 170 15.12 -1.67 -6.13
N GLN A 171 15.41 -0.98 -5.03
CA GLN A 171 14.95 -1.38 -3.70
C GLN A 171 13.42 -1.26 -3.57
N CYS A 172 12.80 -0.27 -4.21
CA CYS A 172 11.34 -0.14 -4.25
C CYS A 172 10.69 -1.32 -4.97
N LEU A 173 11.27 -1.79 -6.09
CA LEU A 173 10.79 -2.98 -6.78
C LEU A 173 10.89 -4.22 -5.89
N GLU A 174 12.03 -4.43 -5.24
CA GLU A 174 12.24 -5.58 -4.33
C GLU A 174 11.26 -5.56 -3.15
N ASN A 175 11.13 -4.41 -2.48
CA ASN A 175 10.23 -4.25 -1.34
C ASN A 175 8.76 -4.36 -1.74
N GLY A 176 8.37 -3.72 -2.85
CA GLY A 176 7.02 -3.80 -3.41
C GLY A 176 6.65 -5.24 -3.76
N SER A 177 7.53 -5.95 -4.46
CA SER A 177 7.33 -7.35 -4.80
C SER A 177 7.21 -8.24 -3.57
N LYS A 178 8.06 -8.04 -2.56
CA LYS A 178 7.95 -8.76 -1.28
C LYS A 178 6.59 -8.56 -0.62
N HIS A 179 6.11 -7.33 -0.53
CA HIS A 179 4.82 -7.05 0.07
C HIS A 179 3.65 -7.66 -0.72
N LEU A 180 3.71 -7.69 -2.05
CA LEU A 180 2.68 -8.38 -2.85
C LEU A 180 2.73 -9.90 -2.69
N VAL A 181 3.92 -10.50 -2.56
CA VAL A 181 4.06 -11.92 -2.23
C VAL A 181 3.48 -12.24 -0.85
N ASP A 182 3.76 -11.39 0.16
CA ASP A 182 3.20 -11.54 1.51
C ASP A 182 1.66 -11.42 1.48
N MET A 183 1.12 -10.46 0.70
CA MET A 183 -0.32 -10.27 0.49
C MET A 183 -0.97 -11.53 -0.10
N LEU A 184 -0.44 -12.03 -1.22
CA LEU A 184 -0.93 -13.25 -1.88
C LEU A 184 -0.82 -14.49 -0.98
N SER A 185 0.11 -14.49 -0.03
CA SER A 185 0.34 -15.60 0.89
C SER A 185 -0.44 -15.50 2.20
N THR A 186 -1.20 -14.43 2.42
CA THR A 186 -1.81 -14.13 3.73
C THR A 186 -2.89 -15.17 4.11
N ARG A 187 -3.81 -15.50 3.21
CA ARG A 187 -4.90 -16.45 3.52
C ARG A 187 -4.48 -17.91 3.38
N SER A 188 -3.80 -18.22 2.29
CA SER A 188 -3.28 -19.53 1.97
C SER A 188 -2.17 -19.34 0.96
N SER A 189 -0.95 -19.72 1.32
CA SER A 189 0.20 -19.62 0.40
C SER A 189 -0.10 -20.45 -0.85
N PRO A 190 -0.24 -19.81 -2.04
CA PRO A 190 -0.59 -20.52 -3.25
C PRO A 190 0.47 -21.57 -3.57
N LEU A 191 0.05 -22.79 -3.92
CA LEU A 191 0.99 -23.89 -4.16
C LEU A 191 2.01 -23.57 -5.26
N TRP A 192 1.58 -22.84 -6.29
CA TRP A 192 2.43 -22.41 -7.40
C TRP A 192 3.50 -21.40 -6.99
N LEU A 193 3.35 -20.73 -5.84
CA LEU A 193 4.32 -19.78 -5.29
C LEU A 193 5.31 -20.45 -4.32
N LYS A 194 5.07 -21.71 -3.93
CA LYS A 194 5.99 -22.51 -3.10
C LYS A 194 7.08 -23.14 -3.97
N ASP A 195 8.27 -23.30 -3.40
CA ASP A 195 9.37 -23.99 -4.07
C ASP A 195 9.00 -25.41 -4.52
N ALA A 196 9.50 -25.80 -5.69
CA ALA A 196 9.25 -27.12 -6.29
C ALA A 196 9.65 -28.32 -5.39
N ALA A 197 10.55 -28.10 -4.42
CA ALA A 197 10.94 -29.09 -3.43
C ALA A 197 9.80 -29.44 -2.44
N VAL A 198 8.89 -28.50 -2.16
CA VAL A 198 7.75 -28.69 -1.25
C VAL A 198 6.58 -29.41 -1.96
N LEU A 199 6.45 -29.21 -3.28
CA LEU A 199 5.38 -29.78 -4.11
C LEU A 199 5.42 -31.32 -4.25
N GLN A 200 6.50 -31.99 -3.84
CA GLN A 200 6.59 -33.45 -3.88
C GLN A 200 5.82 -34.15 -2.75
N GLN A 201 5.40 -33.45 -1.69
CA GLN A 201 4.67 -34.05 -0.56
C GLN A 201 3.14 -33.94 -0.64
N GLU A 202 2.59 -33.01 -1.42
CA GLU A 202 1.13 -32.70 -1.41
C GLU A 202 0.36 -33.21 -2.64
N LYS A 203 1.01 -33.99 -3.52
CA LYS A 203 0.44 -34.44 -4.81
C LYS A 203 -0.65 -35.52 -4.75
N THR A 204 -1.21 -35.84 -3.57
CA THR A 204 -2.12 -36.99 -3.39
C THR A 204 -3.60 -36.67 -3.15
N SER A 205 -4.07 -35.43 -3.27
CA SER A 205 -5.51 -35.16 -2.98
C SER A 205 -6.21 -34.03 -3.75
N ALA A 206 -5.80 -33.68 -4.97
CA ALA A 206 -6.57 -32.76 -5.80
C ALA A 206 -7.43 -33.54 -6.82
N GLY A 207 -8.66 -33.87 -6.42
CA GLY A 207 -9.70 -34.31 -7.35
C GLY A 207 -10.26 -33.11 -8.11
N ALA A 208 -10.30 -33.21 -9.43
CA ALA A 208 -10.82 -32.17 -10.31
C ALA A 208 -12.36 -32.11 -10.23
N SER A 209 -12.91 -31.14 -9.50
CA SER A 209 -14.27 -30.62 -9.74
C SER A 209 -14.17 -29.50 -10.79
N GLY A 210 -15.02 -29.58 -11.82
CA GLY A 210 -15.03 -28.67 -12.96
C GLY A 210 -15.84 -27.39 -12.72
N ASP A 211 -15.71 -26.77 -11.55
CA ASP A 211 -16.29 -25.45 -11.29
C ASP A 211 -15.22 -24.36 -11.49
N GLU A 212 -15.53 -23.38 -12.34
CA GLU A 212 -14.66 -22.24 -12.64
C GLU A 212 -14.34 -21.41 -11.38
N GLY A 213 -15.28 -21.34 -10.43
CA GLY A 213 -15.07 -20.69 -9.13
C GLY A 213 -14.11 -21.46 -8.21
N ASP A 214 -14.18 -22.79 -8.20
CA ASP A 214 -13.23 -23.65 -7.48
C ASP A 214 -11.80 -23.49 -8.03
N MET A 215 -11.68 -23.17 -9.32
CA MET A 215 -10.40 -22.98 -9.98
C MET A 215 -9.67 -21.71 -9.50
N LEU A 216 -10.37 -20.60 -9.28
CA LEU A 216 -9.78 -19.37 -8.74
C LEU A 216 -9.35 -19.53 -7.28
N LEU A 217 -10.23 -20.11 -6.45
CA LEU A 217 -9.96 -20.29 -5.03
C LEU A 217 -8.80 -21.28 -4.78
N SER A 218 -8.70 -22.34 -5.59
CA SER A 218 -7.57 -23.28 -5.52
C SER A 218 -6.25 -22.66 -5.98
N GLN A 219 -6.30 -21.61 -6.80
CA GLN A 219 -5.13 -20.80 -7.19
C GLN A 219 -4.80 -19.70 -6.17
N GLY A 220 -5.61 -19.51 -5.12
CA GLY A 220 -5.44 -18.46 -4.13
C GLY A 220 -5.92 -17.08 -4.59
N ILE A 221 -6.81 -17.00 -5.59
CA ILE A 221 -7.38 -15.75 -6.10
C ILE A 221 -8.76 -15.56 -5.48
N TYR A 222 -8.86 -14.62 -4.52
CA TYR A 222 -10.08 -14.40 -3.73
C TYR A 222 -10.84 -13.12 -4.08
N SER A 223 -10.25 -12.22 -4.86
CA SER A 223 -10.83 -10.93 -5.24
C SER A 223 -10.09 -10.29 -6.42
N ASP A 224 -10.67 -9.25 -7.02
CA ASP A 224 -10.01 -8.42 -8.05
C ASP A 224 -8.67 -7.85 -7.57
N THR A 225 -8.54 -7.57 -6.27
CA THR A 225 -7.28 -7.14 -5.65
C THR A 225 -6.17 -8.18 -5.81
N HIS A 226 -6.50 -9.47 -5.78
CA HIS A 226 -5.51 -10.54 -6.01
C HIS A 226 -5.07 -10.56 -7.48
N LEU A 227 -5.98 -10.36 -8.44
CA LEU A 227 -5.59 -10.22 -9.85
C LEU A 227 -4.66 -9.03 -10.07
N LEU A 228 -4.99 -7.87 -9.48
CA LEU A 228 -4.12 -6.69 -9.54
C LEU A 228 -2.75 -6.98 -8.93
N ALA A 229 -2.69 -7.67 -7.79
CA ALA A 229 -1.43 -8.06 -7.18
C ALA A 229 -0.57 -8.95 -8.10
N LEU A 230 -1.17 -9.91 -8.80
CA LEU A 230 -0.46 -10.74 -9.78
C LEU A 230 0.13 -9.90 -10.92
N MET A 231 -0.65 -8.98 -11.48
CA MET A 231 -0.19 -8.09 -12.55
C MET A 231 0.92 -7.15 -12.06
N TYR A 232 0.72 -6.48 -10.93
CA TYR A 232 1.66 -5.52 -10.36
C TYR A 232 3.00 -6.18 -10.01
N LEU A 233 2.95 -7.39 -9.43
CA LEU A 233 4.12 -8.18 -9.12
C LEU A 233 4.87 -8.58 -10.38
N GLY A 234 4.15 -9.03 -11.42
CA GLY A 234 4.72 -9.33 -12.74
C GLY A 234 5.44 -8.15 -13.37
N GLU A 235 4.83 -6.96 -13.37
CA GLU A 235 5.46 -5.74 -13.92
C GLU A 235 6.68 -5.29 -13.11
N MET A 236 6.63 -5.31 -11.78
CA MET A 236 7.80 -4.96 -10.97
C MET A 236 8.96 -5.91 -11.20
N CYS A 237 8.69 -7.21 -11.33
CA CYS A 237 9.71 -8.20 -11.69
C CYS A 237 10.26 -7.96 -13.11
N TYR A 238 9.43 -7.53 -14.06
CA TYR A 238 9.86 -7.15 -15.40
C TYR A 238 10.77 -5.91 -15.42
N TRP A 239 10.43 -4.87 -14.66
CA TRP A 239 11.31 -3.71 -14.51
C TRP A 239 12.60 -4.07 -13.80
N TYR A 240 12.53 -4.92 -12.77
CA TYR A 240 13.73 -5.42 -12.08
C TYR A 240 14.66 -6.17 -13.05
N ALA A 241 14.11 -7.08 -13.86
CA ALA A 241 14.83 -7.83 -14.89
C ALA A 241 15.57 -6.90 -15.85
N GLN A 242 14.87 -5.88 -16.34
CA GLN A 242 15.45 -4.88 -17.24
C GLN A 242 16.61 -4.12 -16.60
N LEU A 243 16.63 -3.91 -15.28
CA LEU A 243 17.72 -3.21 -14.57
C LEU A 243 18.96 -4.09 -14.39
N VAL A 244 18.77 -5.35 -14.04
CA VAL A 244 19.87 -6.26 -13.72
C VAL A 244 20.53 -6.86 -14.95
N GLN A 245 19.85 -6.83 -16.10
CA GLN A 245 20.45 -7.28 -17.35
C GLN A 245 21.51 -6.31 -17.88
N PRO A 246 22.62 -6.84 -18.43
CA PRO A 246 23.59 -6.03 -19.14
C PRO A 246 22.95 -5.44 -20.39
N VAL A 247 23.14 -4.12 -20.60
CA VAL A 247 22.61 -3.40 -21.75
C VAL A 247 23.16 -4.03 -23.03
N SER A 248 22.30 -4.76 -23.75
CA SER A 248 22.54 -5.09 -25.15
C SER A 248 22.19 -3.85 -25.97
N GLN A 249 23.09 -3.41 -26.85
CA GLN A 249 23.02 -2.12 -27.55
C GLN A 249 21.86 -1.97 -28.57
N ASP A 250 20.87 -2.87 -28.59
CA ASP A 250 19.83 -2.94 -29.64
C ASP A 250 18.40 -2.85 -29.10
N SER A 251 18.11 -1.95 -28.16
CA SER A 251 16.72 -1.61 -27.80
C SER A 251 16.33 -0.24 -28.37
N PRO A 252 15.14 -0.11 -28.99
CA PRO A 252 14.66 1.17 -29.49
C PRO A 252 14.46 2.13 -28.31
N ALA A 253 15.01 3.33 -28.43
CA ALA A 253 14.93 4.36 -27.41
C ALA A 253 13.47 4.60 -26.98
N LYS A 254 13.18 4.45 -25.68
CA LYS A 254 11.95 4.98 -25.09
C LYS A 254 11.92 6.48 -25.38
N THR A 255 11.04 6.90 -26.27
CA THR A 255 10.82 8.31 -26.56
C THR A 255 9.87 8.85 -25.50
N CYS A 256 10.32 9.81 -24.71
CA CYS A 256 9.47 10.50 -23.74
C CYS A 256 8.33 11.21 -24.51
N GLN A 257 7.08 10.83 -24.28
CA GLN A 257 5.95 11.63 -24.72
C GLN A 257 5.97 12.93 -23.90
N SER A 258 6.20 14.04 -24.58
CA SER A 258 6.09 15.39 -24.05
C SER A 258 4.83 16.02 -24.65
N ASP A 259 3.71 15.85 -23.97
CA ASP A 259 2.55 16.72 -24.19
C ASP A 259 2.61 17.83 -23.13
N ILE A 260 2.97 19.03 -23.58
CA ILE A 260 2.35 20.34 -23.29
C ILE A 260 3.19 21.37 -24.07
N GLY A 261 2.75 21.67 -25.29
CA GLY A 261 3.14 22.88 -26.01
C GLY A 261 2.17 24.00 -25.67
N VAL A 262 2.55 24.89 -24.76
CA VAL A 262 1.93 26.22 -24.62
C VAL A 262 2.74 27.19 -25.49
N PRO A 263 2.13 27.88 -26.47
CA PRO A 263 2.74 29.06 -27.06
C PRO A 263 2.41 30.29 -26.19
N VAL A 264 3.45 31.06 -25.92
CA VAL A 264 3.45 32.33 -25.19
C VAL A 264 2.73 33.43 -25.97
N ASP A 265 1.81 34.08 -25.26
CA ASP A 265 1.40 35.51 -25.20
C ASP A 265 1.37 36.40 -26.46
N GLY A 266 0.27 37.15 -26.56
CA GLY A 266 0.03 38.16 -27.59
C GLY A 266 -1.31 38.92 -27.47
N GLY A 267 -1.68 39.41 -26.27
CA GLY A 267 -2.39 40.70 -26.08
C GLY A 267 -3.90 40.89 -26.39
N LYS A 268 -4.55 41.55 -25.40
CA LYS A 268 -5.71 42.48 -25.42
C LYS A 268 -7.17 41.96 -25.38
N ASP A 269 -7.77 42.24 -24.22
CA ASP A 269 -9.06 42.89 -23.92
C ASP A 269 -10.40 42.45 -24.54
N VAL A 270 -11.39 42.43 -23.62
CA VAL A 270 -12.84 42.71 -23.73
C VAL A 270 -13.80 41.53 -23.54
N CYS A 271 -14.68 41.71 -22.55
CA CYS A 271 -15.85 40.93 -22.18
C CYS A 271 -16.95 40.94 -23.26
N ASP A 272 -17.63 39.82 -23.50
CA ASP A 272 -19.09 39.70 -23.28
C ASP A 272 -19.65 38.34 -23.73
N THR A 273 -20.71 37.96 -23.04
CA THR A 273 -21.58 36.78 -23.16
C THR A 273 -22.20 36.58 -24.55
N HIS A 274 -22.23 35.34 -25.06
CA HIS A 274 -23.50 34.62 -25.34
C HIS A 274 -23.29 33.16 -25.76
N LEU A 275 -24.21 32.31 -25.28
CA LEU A 275 -24.47 30.93 -25.68
C LEU A 275 -24.71 30.77 -27.19
N THR A 276 -24.20 29.70 -27.79
CA THR A 276 -24.97 28.76 -28.63
C THR A 276 -24.27 27.40 -28.74
N ASP A 277 -25.09 26.36 -28.60
CA ASP A 277 -24.79 24.94 -28.77
C ASP A 277 -24.12 24.57 -30.10
N THR A 278 -23.22 23.60 -30.07
CA THR A 278 -23.23 22.46 -31.02
C THR A 278 -22.38 21.30 -30.51
N ASN A 279 -22.99 20.12 -30.55
CA ASN A 279 -22.49 18.79 -30.23
C ASN A 279 -21.22 18.40 -31.01
N LEU A 280 -20.26 17.77 -30.33
CA LEU A 280 -19.34 16.78 -30.90
C LEU A 280 -18.85 15.84 -29.78
N GLY A 281 -19.28 14.58 -29.88
CA GLY A 281 -19.10 13.56 -28.85
C GLY A 281 -17.66 13.09 -28.68
N LYS A 282 -17.29 12.79 -27.43
CA LYS A 282 -16.22 11.87 -27.07
C LYS A 282 -16.69 10.97 -25.93
N GLN A 283 -16.47 9.68 -26.12
CA GLN A 283 -16.83 8.58 -25.25
C GLN A 283 -15.97 8.63 -23.98
N SER A 284 -16.65 8.52 -22.84
CA SER A 284 -16.10 8.38 -21.49
C SER A 284 -15.80 6.90 -21.23
N MET A 285 -14.56 6.57 -20.83
CA MET A 285 -14.27 5.31 -20.15
C MET A 285 -14.51 5.51 -18.64
N GLY A 286 -15.20 4.56 -18.03
CA GLY A 286 -15.80 4.68 -16.71
C GLY A 286 -14.81 4.57 -15.56
N GLU A 287 -14.99 5.47 -14.59
CA GLU A 287 -14.57 5.31 -13.19
C GLU A 287 -15.40 4.21 -12.51
N PRO A 288 -14.82 3.37 -11.63
CA PRO A 288 -15.60 2.62 -10.67
C PRO A 288 -15.80 3.46 -9.40
N ALA A 289 -17.07 3.77 -9.13
CA ALA A 289 -17.55 4.41 -7.92
C ALA A 289 -17.30 3.53 -6.68
N LEU A 290 -16.71 4.10 -5.62
CA LEU A 290 -16.74 3.52 -4.28
C LEU A 290 -17.68 4.37 -3.40
N ALA A 291 -18.63 3.69 -2.76
CA ALA A 291 -19.80 4.26 -2.12
C ALA A 291 -19.51 5.10 -0.87
N GLU A 292 -20.20 6.25 -0.78
CA GLU A 292 -20.32 7.11 0.39
C GLU A 292 -21.00 6.38 1.57
N ALA A 293 -20.45 6.56 2.77
CA ALA A 293 -21.21 6.45 4.02
C ALA A 293 -21.15 7.80 4.73
N ARG A 294 -22.25 8.58 4.66
CA ARG A 294 -22.44 9.84 5.38
C ARG A 294 -23.03 9.59 6.77
N SER A 295 -22.59 10.38 7.75
CA SER A 295 -23.36 10.70 8.94
C SER A 295 -23.19 12.19 9.26
N ASP A 296 -24.31 12.91 9.23
CA ASP A 296 -24.47 14.29 9.70
C ASP A 296 -24.28 14.38 11.23
N VAL A 297 -23.77 15.51 11.74
CA VAL A 297 -24.32 16.29 12.89
C VAL A 297 -23.54 17.61 13.03
N ALA A 298 -24.28 18.65 13.36
CA ALA A 298 -23.89 20.06 13.35
C ALA A 298 -23.65 20.67 14.75
N MET A 299 -23.05 21.87 14.74
CA MET A 299 -23.16 22.99 15.69
C MET A 299 -22.31 23.00 16.98
N ALA A 300 -21.37 23.97 17.06
CA ALA A 300 -21.47 25.22 17.84
C ALA A 300 -20.20 25.63 18.62
N GLY A 301 -19.79 26.91 18.43
CA GLY A 301 -19.22 27.81 19.46
C GLY A 301 -17.71 27.68 19.74
N ALA A 302 -16.83 28.54 19.22
CA ALA A 302 -16.58 29.95 19.57
C ALA A 302 -15.48 30.17 20.65
N GLY A 303 -14.43 30.91 20.25
CA GLY A 303 -13.47 31.63 21.10
C GLY A 303 -12.21 30.84 21.42
N GLY A 304 -10.98 31.27 21.13
CA GLY A 304 -10.47 32.59 20.75
C GLY A 304 -9.18 32.86 21.54
N ALA A 305 -8.12 33.21 20.83
CA ALA A 305 -6.88 33.86 21.29
C ALA A 305 -5.83 32.99 22.03
N VAL A 306 -4.52 33.21 21.98
CA VAL A 306 -3.54 33.96 21.15
C VAL A 306 -2.16 33.53 21.73
N ILE A 307 -1.24 33.17 20.84
CA ILE A 307 0.23 33.39 20.82
C ILE A 307 1.02 33.20 22.14
N GLU A 308 2.02 32.32 22.14
CA GLU A 308 3.43 32.73 22.26
C GLU A 308 4.44 31.61 21.95
N SER A 309 5.34 31.96 21.04
CA SER A 309 6.47 31.24 20.49
C SER A 309 7.62 31.11 21.47
N HIS A 310 8.29 29.95 21.54
CA HIS A 310 9.73 29.90 21.86
C HIS A 310 10.44 28.71 21.20
N SER A 311 11.28 29.07 20.23
CA SER A 311 12.38 28.30 19.63
C SER A 311 13.42 27.85 20.67
N VAL A 312 13.91 26.60 20.62
CA VAL A 312 15.32 26.24 20.99
C VAL A 312 15.73 24.90 20.35
N THR A 313 16.65 25.01 19.39
CA THR A 313 17.81 24.17 19.00
C THR A 313 17.91 22.66 19.29
N HIS A 314 18.21 21.92 18.21
CA HIS A 314 18.82 20.58 18.16
C HIS A 314 20.15 20.46 18.91
N PRO A 315 20.45 19.24 19.38
CA PRO A 315 21.73 18.63 19.04
C PRO A 315 21.60 17.18 18.55
N ASP A 316 22.32 16.90 17.47
CA ASP A 316 22.66 15.59 16.92
C ASP A 316 23.49 14.76 17.92
N PRO A 317 23.33 13.42 17.96
CA PRO A 317 24.53 12.61 17.79
C PRO A 317 24.29 11.25 17.09
N GLY A 318 25.10 10.99 16.05
CA GLY A 318 26.20 10.02 16.15
C GLY A 318 25.87 8.52 16.10
N CYS A 319 26.32 7.89 15.00
CA CYS A 319 26.54 6.46 14.79
C CYS A 319 26.98 5.65 16.02
N ASP A 320 26.31 4.51 16.27
CA ASP A 320 26.90 3.15 16.23
C ASP A 320 25.88 2.12 16.72
N GLY A 321 25.81 0.94 16.08
CA GLY A 321 25.12 -0.23 16.66
C GLY A 321 24.37 -1.14 15.70
N ARG A 322 25.11 -1.91 14.91
CA ARG A 322 24.60 -2.96 14.01
C ARG A 322 24.39 -4.28 14.77
N ALA A 323 23.15 -4.78 14.82
CA ALA A 323 22.75 -6.20 14.94
C ALA A 323 21.21 -6.24 15.01
N SER A 324 20.44 -7.17 14.44
CA SER A 324 20.65 -8.29 13.53
C SER A 324 19.25 -8.91 13.36
N LEU A 325 18.67 -8.88 12.17
CA LEU A 325 17.66 -9.83 11.70
C LEU A 325 17.77 -9.91 10.17
N GLN A 326 18.68 -10.76 9.70
CA GLN A 326 18.70 -11.28 8.33
C GLN A 326 18.26 -12.75 8.33
N SER A 327 17.83 -13.18 7.15
CA SER A 327 17.63 -14.55 6.63
C SER A 327 16.18 -15.07 6.64
N GLY A 328 15.62 -15.58 5.54
CA GLY A 328 16.19 -15.80 4.22
C GLY A 328 15.15 -16.27 3.22
N LEU A 329 15.23 -15.72 2.02
CA LEU A 329 14.85 -16.26 0.71
C LEU A 329 15.29 -15.16 -0.27
N SER A 330 16.37 -15.39 -1.03
CA SER A 330 16.64 -14.55 -2.19
C SER A 330 15.54 -14.86 -3.19
N MET A 331 14.47 -14.06 -3.18
CA MET A 331 13.36 -14.26 -4.12
C MET A 331 13.91 -14.21 -5.55
N ASP A 332 13.71 -15.28 -6.32
CA ASP A 332 13.95 -15.26 -7.75
C ASP A 332 12.83 -14.43 -8.39
N MET A 333 13.06 -13.12 -8.48
CA MET A 333 12.12 -12.14 -9.02
C MET A 333 11.67 -12.51 -10.43
N LEU A 334 12.56 -13.09 -11.26
CA LEU A 334 12.19 -13.52 -12.61
C LEU A 334 11.17 -14.65 -12.55
N LYS A 335 11.46 -15.68 -11.76
CA LYS A 335 10.57 -16.84 -11.62
C LYS A 335 9.23 -16.44 -11.03
N ILE A 336 9.23 -15.61 -9.98
CA ILE A 336 8.00 -15.11 -9.35
C ILE A 336 7.18 -14.29 -10.35
N GLY A 337 7.82 -13.36 -11.06
CA GLY A 337 7.15 -12.53 -12.07
C GLY A 337 6.48 -13.37 -13.15
N GLN A 338 7.19 -14.38 -13.66
CA GLN A 338 6.64 -15.33 -14.64
C GLN A 338 5.41 -16.07 -14.09
N LEU A 339 5.54 -16.69 -12.91
CA LEU A 339 4.45 -17.46 -12.30
C LEU A 339 3.21 -16.59 -12.05
N CYS A 340 3.39 -15.36 -11.58
CA CYS A 340 2.29 -14.44 -11.32
C CYS A 340 1.54 -14.07 -12.61
N LEU A 341 2.27 -13.78 -13.68
CA LEU A 341 1.65 -13.43 -14.97
C LEU A 341 0.98 -14.63 -15.64
N GLU A 342 1.55 -15.82 -15.54
CA GLU A 342 0.91 -17.07 -16.00
C GLU A 342 -0.44 -17.29 -15.30
N ASN A 343 -0.47 -17.14 -13.97
CA ASN A 343 -1.71 -17.26 -13.20
C ASN A 343 -2.71 -16.14 -13.53
N TYR A 344 -2.25 -14.91 -13.71
CA TYR A 344 -3.10 -13.79 -14.14
C TYR A 344 -3.74 -14.07 -15.50
N VAL A 345 -2.96 -14.47 -16.50
CA VAL A 345 -3.46 -14.78 -17.85
C VAL A 345 -4.43 -15.96 -17.81
N GLN A 346 -4.13 -17.01 -17.03
CA GLN A 346 -5.02 -18.15 -16.88
C GLN A 346 -6.37 -17.76 -16.24
N ALA A 347 -6.35 -16.96 -15.19
CA ALA A 347 -7.56 -16.48 -14.53
C ALA A 347 -8.40 -15.58 -15.44
N VAL A 348 -7.76 -14.61 -16.11
CA VAL A 348 -8.42 -13.65 -17.00
C VAL A 348 -8.99 -14.31 -18.26
N LYS A 349 -8.26 -15.22 -18.91
CA LYS A 349 -8.75 -15.92 -20.11
C LYS A 349 -9.74 -17.03 -19.79
N GLY A 350 -9.75 -17.54 -18.56
CA GLY A 350 -10.68 -18.57 -18.12
C GLY A 350 -11.85 -17.97 -17.33
N PRO A 351 -11.92 -18.23 -16.01
CA PRO A 351 -13.08 -17.93 -15.17
C PRO A 351 -13.45 -16.43 -15.12
N MET A 352 -12.53 -15.52 -15.45
CA MET A 352 -12.75 -14.07 -15.41
C MET A 352 -12.87 -13.41 -16.79
N SER A 353 -13.07 -14.20 -17.84
CA SER A 353 -13.13 -13.72 -19.24
C SER A 353 -14.23 -12.69 -19.52
N ALA A 354 -15.34 -12.73 -18.76
CA ALA A 354 -16.41 -11.75 -18.86
C ALA A 354 -16.10 -10.40 -18.16
N GLY A 355 -15.02 -10.32 -17.38
CA GLY A 355 -14.70 -9.19 -16.50
C GLY A 355 -14.02 -7.98 -17.16
N GLY A 356 -13.77 -8.03 -18.48
CA GLY A 356 -13.16 -6.90 -19.22
C GLY A 356 -11.66 -6.69 -18.97
N TRP A 357 -10.99 -7.61 -18.27
CA TRP A 357 -9.55 -7.58 -18.06
C TRP A 357 -8.77 -7.88 -19.34
N SER A 358 -7.68 -7.15 -19.61
CA SER A 358 -6.77 -7.43 -20.73
C SER A 358 -5.58 -8.27 -20.27
N THR A 359 -5.12 -9.16 -21.15
CA THR A 359 -3.89 -9.94 -20.99
C THR A 359 -2.72 -9.42 -21.82
N ASP A 360 -2.94 -8.43 -22.70
CA ASP A 360 -1.96 -8.04 -23.72
C ASP A 360 -0.59 -7.69 -23.08
N ARG A 361 -0.64 -6.90 -22.00
CA ARG A 361 0.56 -6.48 -21.27
C ARG A 361 1.24 -7.63 -20.53
N ALA A 362 0.46 -8.53 -19.92
CA ALA A 362 0.98 -9.69 -19.24
C ALA A 362 1.69 -10.64 -20.23
N GLU A 363 1.09 -10.85 -21.40
CA GLU A 363 1.64 -11.70 -22.46
C GLU A 363 2.91 -11.10 -23.09
N GLU A 364 2.96 -9.78 -23.28
CA GLU A 364 4.17 -9.08 -23.72
C GLU A 364 5.34 -9.31 -22.74
N ILE A 365 5.08 -9.21 -21.44
CA ILE A 365 6.09 -9.42 -20.41
C ILE A 365 6.51 -10.89 -20.32
N LEU A 366 5.56 -11.83 -20.44
CA LEU A 366 5.88 -13.26 -20.49
C LEU A 366 6.79 -13.58 -21.67
N GLN A 367 6.50 -13.03 -22.85
CA GLN A 367 7.38 -13.18 -24.02
C GLN A 367 8.78 -12.62 -23.76
N PHE A 368 8.88 -11.49 -23.05
CA PHE A 368 10.18 -10.99 -22.61
C PHE A 368 10.90 -11.99 -21.72
N PHE A 369 10.25 -12.54 -20.68
CA PHE A 369 10.86 -13.55 -19.80
C PHE A 369 11.28 -14.82 -20.54
N GLU A 370 10.50 -15.28 -21.52
CA GLU A 370 10.87 -16.40 -22.39
C GLU A 370 12.16 -16.12 -23.15
N ASN A 371 12.31 -14.91 -23.69
CA ASN A 371 13.51 -14.49 -24.44
C ASN A 371 14.75 -14.32 -23.56
N LEU A 372 14.59 -14.21 -22.25
CA LEU A 372 15.73 -14.16 -21.31
C LEU A 372 16.34 -15.52 -21.01
N THR A 373 15.73 -16.60 -21.51
CA THR A 373 15.89 -17.97 -21.01
C THR A 373 17.28 -18.26 -20.42
N LEU A 374 17.24 -18.34 -19.08
CA LEU A 374 18.13 -19.04 -18.16
C LEU A 374 18.29 -20.52 -18.52
#